data_AF-L8ID76-F1
#
_entry.id   AF-L8ID76-F1
#
_cell.length_a   1.000
_cell.length_b   1.000
_cell.length_c   1.000
_cell.angle_alpha   90.00
_cell.angle_beta   90.00
_cell.angle_gamma   90.00
#
_symmetry.space_group_name_H-M   'P 1'
#
loop_
_entity.id
_entity.type
_entity.pdbx_description
1 polymer ?
#
loop_
_entity_poly.entity_id
_entity_poly.type
_entity_poly.pdbx_seq_one_letter_code
_entity_poly.pdbx_strand_id
1 'polypeptide(L)' 'MKLNISFPATGCQKLIEMDDEQKLRIFSEKRMDTEVAVDALGEKWKSCVVRISGGTSKQGFPVKEVSGPMSEPAPPTE' A
#
# COMPACT_ATOMS: atom_id res chain seq x y z
N MET A 1 -7.53 -1.53 -10.89
CA MET A 1 -7.28 -1.09 -9.48
C MET A 1 -6.05 -0.20 -9.43
N LYS A 2 -5.88 0.59 -8.37
CA LYS A 2 -4.78 1.55 -8.22
C LYS A 2 -3.78 1.04 -7.18
N LEU A 3 -2.51 0.83 -7.56
CA LEU A 3 -1.46 0.38 -6.65
C LEU A 3 -0.55 1.58 -6.29
N ASN A 4 -0.43 1.90 -5.01
CA ASN A 4 0.51 2.90 -4.54
C ASN A 4 1.77 2.16 -4.04
N ILE A 5 2.91 2.43 -4.67
CA ILE A 5 4.19 1.84 -4.31
C ILE A 5 5.07 2.96 -3.79
N SER A 6 5.42 2.89 -2.51
CA SER A 6 6.34 3.81 -1.85
C SER A 6 7.71 3.16 -1.66
N PHE A 7 8.76 3.96 -1.84
CA PHE A 7 10.13 3.56 -1.54
C PHE A 7 10.65 4.44 -0.40
N PRO A 8 10.60 3.98 0.86
CA PRO A 8 10.89 4.81 2.02
C PRO A 8 12.32 5.34 2.02
N ALA A 9 13.28 4.60 1.45
CA ALA A 9 14.68 5.01 1.39
C ALA A 9 14.91 6.28 0.55
N THR A 10 14.05 6.58 -0.43
CA THR A 10 14.12 7.83 -1.21
C THR A 10 12.95 8.77 -0.94
N GLY A 11 12.00 8.37 -0.07
CA GLY A 11 10.75 9.10 0.16
C GLY A 11 9.85 9.23 -1.08
N CYS A 12 10.14 8.50 -2.16
CA CYS A 12 9.39 8.60 -3.40
C CYS A 12 8.22 7.63 -3.39
N GLN A 13 7.06 8.09 -3.85
CA GLN A 13 5.92 7.22 -4.11
C GLN A 13 5.48 7.32 -5.57
N LYS A 14 5.14 6.18 -6.15
CA LYS A 14 4.59 6.11 -7.50
C LYS A 14 3.27 5.38 -7.45
N LEU A 15 2.31 6.00 -8.12
CA LEU A 15 1.02 5.41 -8.33
C LEU A 15 0.98 4.73 -9.69
N ILE A 16 0.48 3.49 -9.71
CA ILE A 16 0.41 2.66 -10.90
C ILE A 16 -1.04 2.19 -11.06
N GLU A 17 -1.57 2.42 -12.24
CA GLU A 17 -2.86 1.88 -12.63
C GLU A 17 -2.65 0.48 -13.20
N MET A 18 -3.28 -0.51 -12.58
CA MET A 18 -3.17 -1.91 -13.00
C MET A 18 -4.56 -2.50 -13.15
N ASP A 19 -4.88 -2.94 -14.36
CA ASP A 19 -6.18 -3.51 -14.69
C ASP A 19 -6.21 -5.04 -14.56
N ASP A 20 -5.03 -5.67 -14.57
CA ASP A 20 -4.88 -7.12 -14.53
C ASP A 20 -5.27 -7.70 -13.16
N GLU A 21 -6.44 -8.32 -13.10
CA GLU A 21 -6.99 -8.90 -11.88
C GLU A 21 -6.17 -10.10 -11.36
N GLN A 22 -5.50 -10.85 -12.24
CA GLN A 22 -4.66 -11.98 -11.82
C GLN A 22 -3.45 -11.49 -11.02
N LYS A 23 -2.83 -10.40 -11.48
CA LYS A 23 -1.74 -9.70 -10.78
C LYS A 23 -2.19 -9.01 -9.50
N LEU A 24 -3.46 -8.67 -9.37
CA LEU A 24 -4.01 -8.05 -8.15
C LEU A 24 -4.39 -9.09 -7.09
N ARG A 25 -4.73 -10.32 -7.52
CA ARG A 25 -5.13 -11.41 -6.63
C ARG A 25 -4.05 -11.77 -5.61
N ILE A 26 -2.76 -11.67 -5.97
CA ILE A 26 -1.63 -11.92 -5.05
C ILE A 26 -1.60 -10.95 -3.86
N PHE A 27 -2.17 -9.75 -4.00
CA PHE A 27 -2.29 -8.78 -2.91
C PHE A 27 -3.58 -8.98 -2.12
N SER A 28 -4.67 -9.39 -2.79
CA SER A 28 -5.97 -9.57 -2.14
C SER A 28 -6.01 -10.73 -1.14
N GLU A 29 -5.21 -11.78 -1.37
CA GLU A 29 -5.19 -12.95 -0.50
C GLU A 29 -4.29 -12.76 0.74
N LYS A 30 -3.43 -11.73 0.72
CA LYS A 30 -2.44 -11.50 1.77
C LYS A 30 -2.89 -10.43 2.77
N ARG A 31 -2.42 -10.58 4.01
CA ARG A 31 -2.68 -9.62 5.10
C ARG A 31 -1.73 -8.42 5.01
N MET A 32 -2.07 -7.35 5.72
CA MET A 32 -1.16 -6.24 6.04
C MET A 32 0.14 -6.77 6.66
N ASP A 33 1.22 -6.03 6.46
CA ASP A 33 2.61 -6.34 6.85
C ASP A 33 3.20 -7.62 6.23
N THR A 34 2.49 -8.28 5.31
CA THR A 34 3.00 -9.47 4.62
C THR A 34 3.91 -9.09 3.45
N GLU A 35 5.06 -9.77 3.34
CA GLU A 35 5.98 -9.65 2.22
C GLU A 35 5.51 -10.49 1.01
N VAL A 36 5.59 -9.89 -0.18
CA VAL A 36 5.07 -10.46 -1.43
C VAL A 36 6.10 -10.27 -2.53
N ALA A 37 6.46 -11.37 -3.17
CA ALA A 37 7.23 -11.31 -4.41
C ALA A 37 6.32 -10.76 -5.53
N VAL A 38 6.76 -9.68 -6.16
CA VAL A 38 6.01 -8.98 -7.22
C VAL A 38 6.54 -9.26 -8.62
N ASP A 39 7.30 -10.34 -8.77
CA ASP A 39 7.86 -10.81 -10.05
C ASP A 39 6.79 -10.92 -11.16
N ALA A 40 5.59 -11.37 -10.77
CA ALA A 40 4.45 -11.52 -11.66
C ALA A 40 3.86 -10.20 -12.19
N LEU A 41 4.19 -9.05 -11.61
CA LEU A 41 3.71 -7.75 -12.08
C LEU A 41 4.29 -7.39 -13.46
N GLY A 42 5.51 -7.84 -13.72
CA GLY A 42 6.23 -7.62 -14.98
C GLY A 42 7.73 -7.48 -14.75
N GLU A 43 8.48 -7.36 -15.84
CA GLU A 43 9.95 -7.40 -15.84
C GLU A 43 10.61 -6.33 -14.94
N LYS A 44 9.95 -5.17 -14.77
CA LYS A 44 10.41 -4.10 -13.87
C LYS A 44 10.34 -4.44 -12.38
N TRP A 45 9.52 -5.43 -12.03
CA TRP A 45 9.29 -5.88 -10.66
C TRP A 45 9.93 -7.24 -10.39
N LYS A 46 10.68 -7.75 -11.37
CA LYS A 46 11.38 -9.02 -11.28
C LYS A 46 12.35 -9.01 -10.11
N SER A 47 12.32 -10.05 -9.30
CA SER A 47 13.11 -10.16 -8.05
C SER A 47 12.87 -9.05 -7.01
N CYS A 48 11.80 -8.25 -7.14
CA CYS A 48 11.42 -7.28 -6.13
C CYS A 48 10.44 -7.93 -5.14
N VAL A 49 10.64 -7.62 -3.85
CA VAL A 49 9.74 -8.00 -2.77
C VAL A 49 9.17 -6.72 -2.19
N VAL A 50 7.86 -6.63 -2.11
CA VAL A 50 7.16 -5.50 -1.49
C VAL A 50 6.40 -5.98 -0.27
N ARG A 51 6.22 -5.07 0.69
CA ARG A 51 5.39 -5.31 1.86
C ARG A 51 4.07 -4.59 1.68
N ILE A 52 2.97 -5.25 2.02
CA ILE A 52 1.65 -4.63 2.01
C ILE A 52 1.55 -3.74 3.26
N SER A 53 1.71 -2.43 3.11
CA SER A 53 1.55 -1.45 4.19
C SER A 53 0.10 -0.99 4.39
N GLY A 54 -0.83 -1.50 3.58
CA GLY A 54 -2.25 -1.19 3.68
C GLY A 54 -2.92 -0.91 2.33
N GLY A 55 -4.16 -0.46 2.41
CA GLY A 55 -4.99 -0.19 1.23
C GLY A 55 -6.24 0.60 1.59
N THR A 56 -6.83 1.27 0.61
CA THR A 56 -8.10 1.96 0.77
C THR A 56 -9.13 1.24 -0.08
N SER A 57 -10.30 0.93 0.50
CA SER A 57 -11.39 0.32 -0.24
C SER A 57 -11.91 1.30 -1.31
N LYS A 58 -12.53 0.79 -2.38
CA LYS A 58 -13.12 1.60 -3.47
C LYS A 58 -14.13 2.65 -2.97
N GLN A 59 -14.68 2.49 -1.77
CA GLN A 59 -15.60 3.43 -1.12
C GLN A 59 -14.92 4.50 -0.25
N GLY A 60 -13.58 4.61 -0.30
CA GLY A 60 -12.84 5.65 0.42
C GLY A 60 -12.65 5.37 1.92
N PHE A 61 -13.12 4.23 2.43
CA PHE A 61 -12.81 3.82 3.79
C PHE A 61 -11.36 3.34 3.87
N PRO A 62 -10.51 3.97 4.70
CA PRO A 62 -9.18 3.47 4.95
C PRO A 62 -9.31 2.08 5.58
N VAL A 63 -8.62 1.08 5.02
CA VAL A 63 -8.46 -0.19 5.74
C VAL A 63 -7.63 0.16 6.97
N LYS A 64 -8.23 -0.02 8.14
CA LYS A 64 -7.70 0.43 9.42
C LYS A 64 -6.38 -0.29 9.71
N GLU A 65 -5.25 0.39 9.54
CA GLU A 65 -3.97 0.00 10.13
C GLU A 65 -3.64 1.04 11.21
N VAL A 66 -3.53 0.58 12.46
CA VAL A 66 -3.19 1.42 13.61
C VAL A 66 -1.66 1.40 13.74
N SER A 67 -0.99 2.45 13.27
CA SER A 67 0.47 2.59 13.40
C SER A 67 0.93 4.06 13.22
N GLY A 68 0.88 4.85 14.30
CA GLY A 68 1.52 6.19 14.38
C GLY A 68 0.78 7.14 15.34
N PRO A 69 1.49 7.94 16.16
CA PRO A 69 0.98 8.41 17.44
C PRO A 69 -0.21 9.36 17.22
N MET A 70 -1.21 9.19 18.09
CA MET A 70 -2.32 10.10 18.31
C MET A 70 -1.75 11.53 18.34
N SER A 71 -1.92 12.26 17.24
CA SER A 71 -1.57 13.68 17.20
C SER A 71 -2.51 14.34 18.20
N GLU A 72 -1.91 14.87 19.25
CA GLU A 72 -2.55 15.60 20.34
C GLU A 72 -3.61 16.56 19.76
N PRO A 73 -4.85 16.54 20.25
CA PRO A 73 -5.85 17.51 19.79
C PRO A 73 -5.38 18.90 20.21
N ALA A 74 -5.34 19.82 19.25
CA ALA A 74 -4.97 21.22 19.48
C ALA A 74 -5.78 21.81 20.64
N PRO A 75 -5.17 22.63 21.53
CA PRO A 75 -5.88 23.23 22.64
C PRO A 75 -6.97 24.18 22.12
N PRO A 76 -8.12 24.28 22.82
CA PRO A 76 -9.15 25.24 22.47
C PRO A 76 -8.60 26.65 22.67
N THR A 77 -8.63 27.45 21.60
CA THR A 77 -8.44 28.90 21.71
C THR A 77 -9.61 29.47 22.50
N GLU A 78 -9.30 30.16 23.59
CA GLU A 78 -10.24 31.01 24.34
C GLU A 78 -10.82 32.13 23.46
#